data_AF-A0A955VRT0-F1
#
_entry.id   AF-A0A955VRT0-F1
#
_cell.length_a   1.000
_cell.length_b   1.000
_cell.length_c   1.000
_cell.angle_alpha   90.00
_cell.angle_beta   90.00
_cell.angle_gamma   90.00
#
_symmetry.space_group_name_H-M   'P 1'
#
loop_
_entity.id
_entity.type
_entity.pdbx_description
1 polymer ?
#
loop_
_entity_poly.entity_id
_entity_poly.type
_entity_poly.pdbx_seq_one_letter_code
_entity_poly.pdbx_strand_id
1 'polypeptide(L)' 'MDDAQRISLEAAAFRRLVAHLQARTDVQNIDLMGLAGFCRNCLSRWY' A
#
# COMPACT_ATOMS: atom_id res chain seq x y z
N MET A 1 -20.30 -11.95 -2.86
CA MET A 1 -19.07 -11.99 -2.05
C MET A 1 -19.51 -11.75 -0.63
N ASP A 2 -19.19 -12.66 0.28
CA ASP A 2 -19.44 -12.42 1.70
C ASP A 2 -18.40 -11.43 2.27
N ASP A 3 -18.68 -10.84 3.42
CA ASP A 3 -17.79 -9.84 4.02
C ASP A 3 -16.44 -10.42 4.46
N ALA A 4 -16.39 -11.70 4.86
CA ALA A 4 -15.15 -12.35 5.27
C ALA A 4 -14.20 -12.57 4.08
N GLN A 5 -14.76 -12.99 2.93
CA GLN A 5 -14.07 -13.10 1.66
C GLN A 5 -13.56 -11.74 1.19
N ARG A 6 -14.39 -10.70 1.30
CA ARG A 6 -13.99 -9.32 0.94
C ARG A 6 -12.80 -8.85 1.76
N ILE A 7 -12.87 -8.97 3.10
CA ILE A 7 -11.80 -8.58 4.02
C ILE A 7 -10.51 -9.36 3.73
N SER A 8 -10.61 -10.67 3.47
CA SER A 8 -9.46 -11.51 3.16
C SER A 8 -8.75 -11.04 1.88
N LEU A 9 -9.51 -10.73 0.83
CA LEU A 9 -9.01 -10.23 -0.45
C LEU A 9 -8.38 -8.84 -0.31
N GLU A 10 -9.06 -7.90 0.37
CA GLU A 10 -8.55 -6.55 0.63
C GLU A 10 -7.22 -6.61 1.42
N ALA A 11 -7.16 -7.44 2.47
CA ALA A 11 -5.94 -7.62 3.26
C ALA A 11 -4.80 -8.27 2.44
N ALA A 12 -5.11 -9.23 1.56
CA ALA A 12 -4.13 -9.84 0.67
C ALA A 12 -3.58 -8.82 -0.35
N ALA A 13 -4.44 -7.98 -0.92
CA ALA A 13 -4.05 -6.89 -1.82
C ALA A 13 -3.15 -5.88 -1.11
N PHE A 14 -3.51 -5.46 0.10
CA PHE A 14 -2.70 -4.53 0.90
C PHE A 14 -1.32 -5.09 1.23
N ARG A 15 -1.23 -6.34 1.69
CA ARG A 15 0.06 -7.00 1.95
C ARG A 15 0.93 -7.07 0.69
N ARG A 16 0.33 -7.33 -0.47
CA ARG A 16 1.05 -7.35 -1.75
C ARG A 16 1.57 -5.97 -2.14
N LEU A 17 0.79 -4.91 -1.93
CA LEU A 17 1.23 -3.53 -2.15
C LEU A 17 2.42 -3.18 -1.26
N VAL A 18 2.34 -3.48 0.04
CA VAL A 18 3.44 -3.23 0.99
C VAL A 18 4.72 -3.95 0.55
N ALA A 19 4.62 -5.24 0.22
CA ALA A 19 5.77 -6.02 -0.27
C ALA A 19 6.36 -5.43 -1.56
N HIS A 20 5.51 -4.99 -2.50
CA HIS A 20 5.96 -4.34 -3.73
C HIS A 20 6.75 -3.05 -3.47
N LEU A 21 6.22 -2.19 -2.58
CA LEU A 21 6.88 -0.93 -2.23
C LEU A 21 8.16 -1.15 -1.42
N GLN A 22 8.24 -2.20 -0.60
CA GLN A 22 9.48 -2.60 0.09
C GLN A 22 10.56 -3.05 -0.88
N ALA A 23 10.20 -3.80 -1.92
CA ALA A 23 11.15 -4.26 -2.94
C ALA A 23 11.64 -3.11 -3.85
N ARG A 24 10.78 -2.13 -4.14
CA ARG A 24 11.11 -0.96 -4.96
C ARG A 24 11.76 0.16 -4.15
N THR A 25 12.94 -0.08 -3.60
CA THR A 25 13.69 0.91 -2.81
C THR A 25 14.16 2.13 -3.61
N ASP A 26 14.18 2.01 -4.94
CA ASP A 26 14.51 3.07 -5.90
C ASP A 26 13.44 4.17 -5.98
N VAL A 27 12.19 3.87 -5.59
CA VAL A 27 11.08 4.84 -5.65
C VAL A 27 11.02 5.65 -4.36
N GLN A 28 11.29 6.95 -4.44
CA GLN A 28 11.28 7.81 -3.27
C GLN A 28 9.85 8.16 -2.83
N ASN A 29 9.69 8.41 -1.53
CA ASN A 29 8.42 8.86 -0.97
C ASN A 29 7.96 10.22 -1.55
N ILE A 30 8.90 11.11 -1.88
CA ILE A 30 8.59 12.42 -2.46
C ILE A 30 7.96 12.26 -3.86
N ASP A 31 8.45 11.33 -4.67
CA ASP A 31 7.91 11.06 -6.01
C ASP A 31 6.51 10.45 -5.92
N LEU A 32 6.29 9.51 -4.99
CA LEU A 32 4.97 8.96 -4.71
C LEU A 32 3.98 10.04 -4.26
N MET A 33 4.41 10.94 -3.37
CA MET A 33 3.58 12.07 -2.94
C MET A 33 3.23 13.00 -4.11
N GLY A 34 4.22 13.34 -4.95
CA GLY A 34 4.03 14.24 -6.08
C GLY A 34 3.10 13.69 -7.16
N LEU A 35 3.16 12.38 -7.42
CA LEU A 35 2.38 11.73 -8.48
C LEU A 35 1.01 11.25 -8.02
N ALA A 36 0.94 10.63 -6.84
CA ALA A 36 -0.25 9.90 -6.39
C ALA A 36 -0.92 10.52 -5.15
N GLY A 37 -0.31 11.53 -4.52
CA GLY A 37 -0.86 12.17 -3.32
C GLY A 37 -0.73 11.34 -2.04
N PHE A 38 -0.01 10.22 -2.06
CA PHE A 38 0.32 9.42 -0.88
C PHE A 38 1.71 8.77 -1.02
N CYS A 39 2.31 8.36 0.10
CA CYS A 39 3.55 7.58 0.11
C CYS A 39 3.54 6.51 1.20
N ARG A 40 4.68 5.82 1.41
CA ARG A 40 4.82 4.78 2.42
C ARG A 40 4.46 5.26 3.83
N ASN A 41 4.82 6.51 4.16
CA ASN A 41 4.51 7.11 5.46
C ASN A 41 3.00 7.32 5.65
N CYS A 42 2.26 7.59 4.58
CA CYS A 42 0.81 7.69 4.63
C CYS A 42 0.18 6.34 4.96
N LEU A 43 0.66 5.26 4.31
CA LEU A 43 0.22 3.89 4.59
C LEU A 43 0.46 3.51 6.06
N SER A 44 1.63 3.86 6.61
CA SER A 44 1.94 3.60 8.02
C SER A 44 1.09 4.41 9.00
N ARG A 45 0.55 5.57 8.60
CA ARG A 45 -0.33 6.40 9.44
C ARG A 45 -1.78 5.96 9.37
N TRP A 46 -2.18 5.32 8.27
CA TRP A 46 -3.54 4.79 8.12
C TRP A 46 -3.74 3.47 8.87
N TYR A 47 -2.64 2.79 9.22
CA TYR A 47 -2.61 1.68 10.16
C TYR A 47 -2.51 2.20 11.59
#